data_AF-A0A1F5Y9Z9-F1
#
_entry.id   AF-A0A1F5Y9Z9-F1
#
_cell.length_a   1.000
_cell.length_b   1.000
_cell.length_c   1.000
_cell.angle_alpha   90.00
_cell.angle_beta   90.00
_cell.angle_gamma   90.00
#
_symmetry.space_group_name_H-M   'P 1'
#
loop_
_entity.id
_entity.type
_entity.pdbx_description
1 polymer ?
#
loop_
_entity_poly.entity_id
_entity_poly.type
_entity_poly.pdbx_seq_one_letter_code
_entity_poly.pdbx_strand_id
1 'polypeptide(L)'
;MERGLFSLTAKDYRTPLGRVPTEQLAVPRLKKAAGPLALEDDFAHRSEHSIEFQVLFLQSVLEGPFTLVPVLCGSLYGDLILGDKKRPREIKELLPALDYLSE
;
A
#
# COMPACT_ATOMS: atom_id res chain seq x y z
N MET A 1 -4.43 18.87 -9.25
CA MET A 1 -3.98 17.87 -10.25
C MET A 1 -4.13 16.52 -9.56
N GLU A 2 -5.04 15.68 -10.05
CA GLU A 2 -5.32 14.33 -9.54
C GLU A 2 -4.01 13.57 -9.35
N ARG A 3 -3.66 13.17 -8.13
CA ARG A 3 -2.61 12.17 -7.93
C ARG A 3 -2.98 11.33 -6.73
N GLY A 4 -3.79 10.30 -6.96
CA GLY A 4 -3.77 9.18 -6.05
C GLY A 4 -2.35 8.61 -6.05
N LEU A 5 -1.69 8.76 -4.91
CA LEU A 5 -0.34 8.30 -4.64
C LEU A 5 -0.35 6.83 -4.21
N PHE A 6 -1.41 6.38 -3.55
CA PHE A 6 -1.52 5.03 -3.03
C PHE A 6 -2.62 4.26 -3.76
N SER A 7 -2.29 3.08 -4.28
CA SER A 7 -3.31 2.10 -4.67
C SER A 7 -3.42 1.04 -3.58
N LEU A 8 -4.60 0.90 -2.98
CA LEU A 8 -4.90 -0.10 -1.96
C LEU A 8 -5.95 -1.08 -2.50
N THR A 9 -5.82 -2.36 -2.18
CA THR A 9 -6.79 -3.39 -2.58
C THR A 9 -7.22 -4.25 -1.39
N ALA A 10 -8.52 -4.58 -1.35
CA ALA A 10 -9.09 -5.57 -0.42
C ALA A 10 -9.25 -6.95 -1.10
N LYS A 11 -8.68 -7.13 -2.29
CA LYS A 11 -8.65 -8.41 -2.99
C LYS A 11 -7.50 -9.26 -2.47
N ASP A 12 -7.78 -10.55 -2.26
CA ASP A 12 -6.77 -11.52 -1.85
C ASP A 12 -5.71 -11.73 -2.94
N TYR A 13 -4.48 -12.01 -2.53
CA TYR A 13 -3.42 -12.40 -3.44
C TYR A 13 -3.46 -13.91 -3.68
N ARG A 14 -3.38 -14.30 -4.94
CA ARG A 14 -3.25 -15.71 -5.34
C ARG A 14 -1.84 -15.95 -5.84
N THR A 15 -1.18 -16.93 -5.26
CA THR A 15 0.14 -17.40 -5.71
C THR A 15 0.08 -18.90 -5.98
N PRO A 16 1.10 -19.48 -6.64
CA PRO A 16 1.26 -20.93 -6.73
C PRO A 16 1.24 -21.67 -5.39
N LEU A 17 1.60 -21.01 -4.27
CA LEU A 17 1.61 -21.60 -2.93
C LEU A 17 0.26 -21.48 -2.21
N GLY A 18 -0.74 -20.86 -2.84
CA GLY A 18 -2.08 -20.70 -2.31
C GLY A 18 -2.52 -19.24 -2.24
N ARG A 19 -3.63 -19.02 -1.54
CA ARG A 19 -4.24 -17.69 -1.39
C ARG A 19 -3.83 -17.04 -0.07
N VAL A 20 -3.44 -15.77 -0.11
CA VAL A 20 -3.19 -14.95 1.07
C VAL A 20 -4.29 -13.89 1.19
N PRO A 21 -5.08 -13.91 2.28
CA PRO A 21 -6.14 -12.93 2.49
C PRO A 21 -5.58 -11.53 2.74
N THR A 22 -6.30 -10.51 2.26
CA THR A 22 -6.06 -9.13 2.70
C THR A 22 -6.90 -8.79 3.92
N GLU A 23 -6.39 -7.88 4.75
CA GLU A 23 -7.06 -7.48 5.98
C GLU A 23 -8.25 -6.57 5.68
N GLN A 24 -9.45 -7.13 5.84
CA GLN A 24 -10.70 -6.56 5.36
C GLN A 24 -11.10 -5.27 6.07
N LEU A 25 -10.63 -5.06 7.31
CA LEU A 25 -10.89 -3.83 8.06
C LEU A 25 -9.77 -2.80 7.91
N ALA A 26 -8.52 -3.25 7.85
CA ALA A 26 -7.38 -2.33 7.84
C ALA A 26 -7.22 -1.61 6.50
N VAL A 27 -7.43 -2.31 5.38
CA VAL A 27 -7.37 -1.72 4.03
C VAL A 27 -8.32 -0.52 3.86
N PRO A 28 -9.64 -0.64 4.12
CA PRO A 28 -10.56 0.49 3.94
C PRO A 28 -10.30 1.62 4.94
N ARG A 29 -9.82 1.31 6.16
CA ARG A 29 -9.45 2.34 7.14
C ARG A 29 -8.22 3.13 6.69
N LEU A 30 -7.17 2.46 6.21
CA LEU A 30 -6.00 3.12 5.65
C LEU A 30 -6.36 3.92 4.39
N LYS A 31 -7.21 3.38 3.51
CA LYS A 31 -7.72 4.11 2.34
C LYS A 31 -8.46 5.39 2.75
N LYS A 32 -9.29 5.33 3.80
CA LYS A 32 -9.98 6.49 4.36
C LYS A 32 -9.00 7.49 4.99
N ALA A 33 -8.00 7.02 5.72
CA ALA A 33 -6.97 7.87 6.32
C ALA A 33 -6.14 8.60 5.26
N ALA A 34 -5.74 7.91 4.19
CA ALA A 34 -5.02 8.50 3.06
C ALA A 34 -5.85 9.54 2.27
N GLY A 35 -7.17 9.47 2.33
CA GLY A 35 -8.06 10.48 1.75
C GLY A 35 -7.77 10.71 0.26
N PRO A 36 -7.53 11.96 -0.20
CA PRO A 36 -7.25 12.26 -1.61
C PRO A 36 -5.99 11.60 -2.17
N LEU A 37 -5.09 11.09 -1.32
CA LEU A 37 -3.90 10.37 -1.76
C LEU A 37 -4.18 8.92 -2.13
N ALA A 38 -5.33 8.35 -1.74
CA ALA A 38 -5.70 7.03 -2.20
C ALA A 38 -6.42 7.10 -3.55
N LEU A 39 -6.03 6.23 -4.47
CA LEU A 39 -6.77 6.02 -5.72
C LEU A 39 -8.16 5.45 -5.44
N GLU A 40 -9.13 5.86 -6.25
CA GLU A 40 -10.50 5.35 -6.16
C GLU A 40 -10.57 3.86 -6.49
N ASP A 41 -9.82 3.42 -7.49
CA ASP A 41 -9.69 2.02 -7.91
C ASP A 41 -8.38 1.35 -7.46
N ASP A 42 -8.29 0.05 -7.76
CA ASP A 42 -7.13 -0.79 -7.48
C ASP A 42 -6.49 -1.39 -8.74
N PHE A 43 -6.73 -0.81 -9.93
CA PHE A 43 -6.27 -1.39 -11.19
C PHE A 43 -4.75 -1.48 -11.30
N ALA A 44 -4.01 -0.60 -10.61
CA ALA A 44 -2.56 -0.64 -10.56
C ALA A 44 -2.02 -2.00 -10.04
N HIS A 45 -2.75 -2.67 -9.14
CA HIS A 45 -2.37 -4.00 -8.63
C HIS A 45 -2.40 -5.10 -9.69
N ARG A 46 -3.10 -4.89 -10.81
CA ARG A 46 -3.16 -5.89 -11.89
C ARG A 46 -1.89 -5.93 -12.73
N SER A 47 -1.23 -4.79 -12.91
CA SER A 47 -0.06 -4.64 -13.79
C SER A 47 1.26 -4.58 -13.04
N GLU A 48 1.22 -4.47 -11.70
CA GLU A 48 2.39 -4.38 -10.84
C GLU A 48 2.62 -5.68 -10.06
N HIS A 49 3.86 -6.17 -10.06
CA HIS A 49 4.23 -7.44 -9.44
C HIS A 49 5.13 -7.29 -8.21
N SER A 50 5.41 -6.05 -7.78
CA SER A 50 6.31 -5.75 -6.66
C SER A 50 5.85 -6.38 -5.34
N ILE A 51 4.53 -6.42 -5.10
CA ILE A 51 3.94 -7.06 -3.92
C ILE A 51 3.86 -8.58 -4.09
N GLU A 52 3.44 -9.08 -5.27
CA GLU A 52 3.23 -10.53 -5.50
C GLU A 52 4.47 -11.37 -5.18
N PHE A 53 5.66 -10.89 -5.56
CA PHE A 53 6.90 -11.59 -5.26
C PHE A 53 7.22 -11.61 -3.76
N GLN A 54 6.90 -10.54 -3.02
CA GLN A 54 7.04 -10.52 -1.56
C GLN A 54 6.05 -11.48 -0.89
N VAL A 55 4.82 -11.58 -1.40
CA VAL A 55 3.83 -12.55 -0.87
C VAL A 55 4.33 -13.98 -1.03
N LEU A 56 4.89 -14.32 -2.19
CA LEU A 56 5.53 -15.61 -2.44
C LEU A 56 6.66 -15.90 -1.44
N PHE A 57 7.53 -14.92 -1.21
CA PHE A 57 8.62 -15.05 -0.25
C PHE A 57 8.09 -15.26 1.17
N LEU A 58 7.12 -14.45 1.62
CA LEU A 58 6.50 -14.56 2.95
C LEU A 58 5.84 -15.92 3.17
N GLN A 59 5.12 -16.46 2.19
CA GLN A 59 4.55 -17.81 2.28
C GLN A 59 5.61 -18.92 2.39
N SER A 60 6.85 -18.66 1.97
CA SER A 60 7.95 -19.63 2.07
C SER A 60 8.70 -19.56 3.40
N VAL A 61 8.68 -18.43 4.10
CA VAL A 61 9.48 -18.20 5.31
C VAL A 61 8.67 -18.08 6.60
N LEU A 62 7.39 -17.65 6.51
CA LEU A 62 6.51 -17.56 7.67
C LEU A 62 5.82 -18.89 7.93
N GLU A 63 5.78 -19.29 9.19
CA GLU A 63 5.00 -20.44 9.63
C GLU A 63 3.56 -20.00 9.94
N GLY A 64 2.59 -20.71 9.36
CA GLY A 64 1.17 -20.47 9.61
C GLY A 64 0.52 -19.39 8.74
N PRO A 65 -0.79 -19.14 8.96
CA PRO A 65 -1.55 -18.17 8.18
C PRO A 65 -1.20 -16.72 8.55
N PHE A 66 -1.23 -15.84 7.56
CA PHE A 66 -1.08 -14.39 7.73
C PHE A 66 -2.02 -13.61 6.80
N THR A 67 -2.23 -12.33 7.10
CA THR A 67 -2.99 -11.38 6.28
C THR A 67 -2.09 -10.25 5.78
N LEU A 68 -2.56 -9.51 4.76
CA LEU A 68 -1.82 -8.42 4.13
C LEU A 68 -2.61 -7.11 4.15
N VAL A 69 -1.89 -5.99 4.28
CA VAL A 69 -2.39 -4.65 3.91
C VAL A 69 -1.55 -4.16 2.73
N PRO A 70 -1.97 -4.41 1.48
CA PRO A 70 -1.19 -4.06 0.30
C PRO A 70 -1.26 -2.56 0.00
N VAL A 71 -0.10 -1.93 -0.13
CA VAL A 71 0.03 -0.50 -0.48
C VAL A 71 1.01 -0.37 -1.63
N LEU A 72 0.49 -0.07 -2.83
CA LEU A 72 1.33 0.36 -3.95
C LEU A 72 1.52 1.87 -3.86
N CYS A 73 2.78 2.30 -3.83
CA CYS A 73 3.15 3.70 -3.75
C CYS A 73 3.60 4.21 -5.12
N GLY A 74 2.96 5.28 -5.58
CA GLY A 74 3.44 6.11 -6.66
C GLY A 74 4.69 6.90 -6.25
N SER A 75 5.26 7.60 -7.23
CA SER A 75 6.52 8.30 -7.04
C SER A 75 6.38 9.53 -6.13
N LEU A 76 7.16 9.55 -5.05
CA LEU A 76 7.40 10.73 -4.19
C LEU A 76 8.54 11.63 -4.69
N TYR A 77 9.06 11.37 -5.90
CA TYR A 77 10.24 12.05 -6.43
C TYR A 77 10.07 13.58 -6.49
N GLY A 78 8.87 14.07 -6.81
CA GLY A 78 8.58 15.51 -6.88
C GLY A 78 8.80 16.22 -5.55
N ASP A 79 8.27 15.67 -4.46
CA ASP A 79 8.37 16.28 -3.12
C ASP A 79 9.73 16.05 -2.45
N LEU A 80 10.33 14.87 -2.66
CA LEU A 80 11.56 14.45 -1.96
C LEU A 80 12.85 14.81 -2.68
N ILE A 81 12.87 14.76 -4.02
CA ILE A 81 14.10 14.94 -4.81
C ILE A 81 14.13 16.30 -5.49
N LEU A 82 12.99 16.76 -6.03
CA LEU A 82 12.88 18.08 -6.63
C LEU A 82 12.39 19.15 -5.64
N GLY A 83 11.81 18.73 -4.52
CA GLY A 83 11.29 19.60 -3.48
C GLY A 83 12.29 19.87 -2.35
N ASP A 84 11.79 20.50 -1.29
CA ASP A 84 12.56 20.87 -0.09
C ASP A 84 12.44 19.84 1.04
N LYS A 85 11.65 18.78 0.86
CA LYS A 85 11.40 17.76 1.88
C LYS A 85 12.49 16.70 1.84
N LYS A 86 13.00 16.33 3.02
CA LYS A 86 14.01 15.27 3.16
C LYS A 86 13.41 13.92 3.52
N ARG A 87 12.19 13.91 4.08
CA ARG A 87 11.52 12.70 4.56
C ARG A 87 10.04 12.70 4.20
N PRO A 88 9.43 11.53 3.92
CA PRO A 88 7.98 11.43 3.68
C PRO A 88 7.12 12.08 4.78
N ARG A 89 7.52 11.96 6.06
CA ARG A 89 6.79 12.57 7.19
C ARG A 89 6.75 14.11 7.14
N GLU A 90 7.58 14.76 6.33
CA GLU A 90 7.56 16.22 6.15
C GLU A 90 6.53 16.66 5.09
N ILE A 91 5.93 15.71 4.37
CA ILE A 91 4.81 15.90 3.44
C ILE A 91 3.52 15.78 4.28
N LYS A 92 2.86 16.91 4.53
CA LYS A 92 1.75 17.00 5.50
C LYS A 92 0.57 16.12 5.10
N GLU A 93 0.36 15.99 3.80
CA GLU A 93 -0.69 15.19 3.18
C GLU A 93 -0.54 13.70 3.51
N LEU A 94 0.68 13.20 3.74
CA LEU A 94 0.94 11.80 4.09
C LEU A 94 0.67 11.49 5.57
N LEU A 95 0.65 12.50 6.45
CA LEU A 95 0.62 12.29 7.90
C LEU A 95 -0.56 11.42 8.37
N PRO A 96 -1.81 11.64 7.91
CA PRO A 96 -2.93 10.81 8.37
C PRO A 96 -2.76 9.32 8.07
N ALA A 97 -2.18 8.98 6.91
CA ALA A 97 -1.91 7.59 6.54
C ALA A 97 -0.74 7.00 7.35
N LEU A 98 0.31 7.80 7.60
CA LEU A 98 1.46 7.37 8.39
C LEU A 98 1.12 7.18 9.87
N ASP A 99 0.28 8.05 10.43
CA ASP A 99 -0.19 7.96 11.81
C ASP A 99 -1.04 6.70 11.99
N TYR A 100 -1.94 6.38 11.05
CA TYR A 100 -2.71 5.13 11.07
C TYR A 100 -1.83 3.87 11.07
N LEU A 101 -0.70 3.89 10.36
CA LEU A 101 0.24 2.76 10.32
C LEU A 101 1.11 2.64 11.59
N SER A 102 1.08 3.66 12.45
CA SER A 102 1.86 3.71 13.70
C SER A 102 1.06 3.29 14.94
N GLU A 103 -0.25 3.04 14.78
CA GLU A 103 -1.17 2.51 15.81
C GLU A 103 -1.02 0.99 15.98
#